data_AF-A0A9P7WTG9-F1
#
_entry.id   AF-A0A9P7WTG9-F1
#
_cell.length_a   1.000
_cell.length_b   1.000
_cell.length_c   1.000
_cell.angle_alpha   90.00
_cell.angle_beta   90.00
_cell.angle_gamma   90.00
#
_symmetry.space_group_name_H-M   'P 1'
#
loop_
_entity.id
_entity.type
_entity.pdbx_description
1 polymer ?
#
loop_
_entity_poly.entity_id
_entity_poly.type
_entity_poly.pdbx_seq_one_letter_code
_entity_poly.pdbx_strand_id
1 'polypeptide(L)'
;MADLKPNEYQKHFIPLESNPVGFTKLIHRLGVSSSFEFTDVHSLDDPDLLAMIPRPTFALILVFPTSIQYEQNKAADEMKRVDYAGQGAEEDVTRSNNQSTTRAGSLLGDRL
;
A
#
# COMPACT_ATOMS: atom_id res chain seq x y z
N MET A 1 44.82 4.78 8.87
CA MET A 1 43.87 4.64 7.75
C MET A 1 42.55 4.21 8.36
N ALA A 2 41.56 5.09 8.46
CA ALA A 2 40.28 4.78 9.08
C ALA A 2 39.37 4.10 8.03
N ASP A 3 38.91 2.89 8.32
CA ASP A 3 37.93 2.16 7.52
C ASP A 3 36.59 2.93 7.50
N LEU A 4 36.29 3.56 6.38
CA LEU A 4 34.96 4.10 6.09
C LEU A 4 34.04 2.91 5.78
N LYS A 5 33.14 2.57 6.71
CA LYS A 5 32.08 1.59 6.43
C LYS A 5 31.26 2.09 5.24
N PRO A 6 30.95 1.24 4.25
CA PRO A 6 30.12 1.63 3.12
C PRO A 6 28.78 2.11 3.65
N ASN A 7 28.35 3.29 3.18
CA ASN A 7 27.09 3.87 3.56
C ASN A 7 25.96 2.92 3.12
N GLU A 8 25.33 2.25 4.09
CA GLU A 8 24.28 1.29 3.83
C GLU A 8 23.05 2.04 3.31
N TYR A 9 22.88 2.04 1.98
CA TYR A 9 21.77 2.73 1.34
C TYR A 9 20.46 2.01 1.66
N GLN A 10 19.72 2.51 2.64
CA GLN A 10 18.38 2.04 2.92
C GLN A 10 17.42 2.51 1.83
N LYS A 11 16.79 1.53 1.16
CA LYS A 11 15.73 1.76 0.18
C LYS A 11 14.56 2.45 0.87
N HIS A 12 14.38 3.72 0.56
CA HIS A 12 13.27 4.52 1.03
C HIS A 12 12.40 4.90 -0.16
N PHE A 13 11.09 4.92 0.06
CA PHE A 13 10.13 5.39 -0.92
C PHE A 13 9.45 6.63 -0.38
N ILE A 14 9.14 7.56 -1.30
CA ILE A 14 8.29 8.69 -1.00
C ILE A 14 6.89 8.12 -0.72
N PRO A 15 6.23 8.47 0.40
CA PRO A 15 4.87 8.03 0.65
C PRO A 15 3.98 8.44 -0.51
N LEU A 16 3.21 7.48 -1.02
CA LEU A 16 2.26 7.75 -2.09
C LEU A 16 1.00 8.36 -1.47
N GLU A 17 0.61 9.53 -1.95
CA GLU A 17 -0.65 10.15 -1.56
C GLU A 17 -1.81 9.27 -2.02
N SER A 18 -2.83 9.10 -1.16
CA SER A 18 -4.03 8.33 -1.50
C SER A 18 -4.94 9.13 -2.43
N ASN A 19 -4.49 9.31 -3.67
CA ASN A 19 -5.16 10.10 -4.69
C ASN A 19 -5.42 9.22 -5.93
N PRO A 20 -6.68 9.02 -6.35
CA PRO A 20 -7.03 8.13 -7.46
C PRO A 20 -6.38 8.55 -8.78
N VAL A 21 -6.18 9.85 -9.02
CA VAL A 21 -5.52 10.35 -10.23
C VAL A 21 -4.04 9.95 -10.26
N GLY A 22 -3.38 9.99 -9.10
CA GLY A 22 -1.99 9.56 -8.95
C GLY A 22 -1.85 8.05 -9.18
N PHE A 23 -2.72 7.26 -8.55
CA PHE A 23 -2.74 5.81 -8.71
C PHE A 23 -3.04 5.37 -10.14
N THR A 24 -4.05 5.97 -10.78
CA THR A 24 -4.43 5.65 -12.16
C THR A 24 -3.26 5.90 -13.12
N LYS A 25 -2.60 7.05 -13.00
CA LYS A 25 -1.38 7.34 -13.78
C LYS A 25 -0.26 6.35 -13.49
N LEU A 26 -0.07 5.96 -12.23
CA LEU A 26 0.97 5.02 -11.84
C LEU A 26 0.74 3.64 -12.46
N ILE A 27 -0.47 3.07 -12.37
CA ILE A 27 -0.75 1.74 -12.92
C ILE A 27 -0.64 1.69 -14.44
N HIS A 28 -1.05 2.76 -15.14
CA HIS A 28 -0.89 2.83 -16.59
C HIS A 28 0.59 2.89 -16.98
N ARG A 29 1.43 3.60 -16.20
CA ARG A 29 2.89 3.60 -16.41
C ARG A 29 3.54 2.25 -16.10
N LEU A 30 2.94 1.45 -15.24
CA LEU A 30 3.37 0.08 -14.93
C LEU A 30 2.89 -0.95 -15.97
N GLY A 31 2.12 -0.53 -16.99
CA GLY A 31 1.66 -1.38 -18.09
C GLY A 31 0.27 -1.99 -17.91
N VAL A 32 -0.50 -1.55 -16.91
CA VAL A 32 -1.91 -1.94 -16.77
C VAL A 32 -2.75 -1.27 -17.88
N SER A 33 -3.75 -1.99 -18.40
CA SER A 33 -4.67 -1.48 -19.43
C SER A 33 -5.36 -0.18 -19.01
N SER A 34 -5.59 0.72 -19.98
CA SER A 34 -6.35 1.96 -19.79
C SER A 34 -7.84 1.74 -19.44
N SER A 35 -8.31 0.49 -19.49
CA SER A 35 -9.66 0.11 -19.04
C SER A 35 -9.83 0.10 -17.51
N PHE A 36 -8.75 0.25 -16.75
CA PHE A 36 -8.77 0.31 -15.29
C PHE A 36 -8.45 1.71 -14.81
N GLU A 37 -9.19 2.14 -13.78
CA GLU A 37 -8.96 3.39 -13.07
C GLU A 37 -9.25 3.21 -11.59
N PHE A 38 -8.71 4.12 -10.77
CA PHE A 38 -9.05 4.25 -9.37
C PHE A 38 -10.10 5.34 -9.20
N THR A 39 -11.07 5.10 -8.32
CA THR A 39 -12.11 6.06 -7.94
C THR A 39 -12.15 6.19 -6.42
N ASP A 40 -12.53 7.37 -5.93
CA ASP A 40 -12.69 7.60 -4.50
C ASP A 40 -13.97 6.94 -3.98
N VAL A 41 -13.89 6.42 -2.76
CA VAL A 41 -15.04 5.86 -2.03
C VAL A 41 -15.42 6.82 -0.91
N HIS A 42 -16.59 7.44 -1.01
CA HIS A 42 -17.04 8.46 -0.06
C HIS A 42 -17.60 7.87 1.24
N SER A 43 -18.20 6.68 1.18
CA SER A 43 -18.73 5.96 2.34
C SER A 43 -18.75 4.46 2.06
N LEU A 44 -18.59 3.66 3.11
CA LEU A 44 -18.70 2.19 3.05
C LEU A 44 -20.08 1.69 3.50
N ASP A 45 -20.89 2.55 4.13
CA ASP A 45 -22.15 2.16 4.76
C ASP A 45 -23.37 2.78 4.08
N ASP A 46 -23.20 3.89 3.35
CA ASP A 46 -24.28 4.57 2.65
C ASP A 46 -24.49 3.96 1.25
N PRO A 47 -25.64 3.30 0.99
CA PRO A 47 -25.90 2.67 -0.30
C PRO A 47 -25.91 3.63 -1.48
N ASP A 48 -26.36 4.88 -1.27
CA ASP A 48 -26.48 5.86 -2.34
C ASP A 48 -25.09 6.35 -2.79
N LEU A 49 -24.16 6.52 -1.83
CA LEU A 49 -22.77 6.85 -2.12
C LEU A 49 -22.01 5.67 -2.74
N LEU A 50 -22.32 4.43 -2.34
CA LEU A 50 -21.75 3.22 -2.95
C LEU A 50 -22.24 2.97 -4.37
N ALA A 51 -23.44 3.44 -4.71
CA ALA A 51 -24.00 3.33 -6.05
C ALA A 51 -23.27 4.23 -7.07
N MET A 52 -22.54 5.25 -6.61
CA MET A 52 -21.73 6.13 -7.47
C MET A 52 -20.45 5.46 -7.99
N ILE A 53 -20.02 4.35 -7.39
CA ILE A 53 -18.78 3.66 -7.76
C ILE A 53 -18.99 2.88 -9.07
N PRO A 54 -18.16 3.08 -10.12
CA PRO A 54 -18.25 2.33 -11.37
C PRO A 54 -18.14 0.81 -11.14
N ARG A 55 -19.02 0.05 -11.79
CA ARG A 55 -19.07 -1.42 -11.73
C ARG A 55 -18.70 -2.00 -13.10
N PRO A 56 -17.94 -3.11 -13.17
CA PRO A 56 -17.46 -3.92 -12.05
C PRO A 56 -16.25 -3.29 -11.31
N THR A 57 -16.13 -3.56 -10.01
CA THR A 57 -15.01 -3.12 -9.16
C THR A 57 -14.19 -4.35 -8.74
N PHE A 58 -12.87 -4.32 -8.97
CA PHE A 58 -12.01 -5.49 -8.79
C PHE A 58 -11.22 -5.51 -7.47
N ALA A 59 -10.93 -4.35 -6.90
CA ALA A 59 -10.14 -4.22 -5.69
C ALA A 59 -10.53 -2.98 -4.90
N LEU A 60 -10.28 -3.02 -3.58
CA LEU A 60 -10.44 -1.89 -2.66
C LEU A 60 -9.12 -1.66 -1.93
N ILE A 61 -8.64 -0.43 -1.94
CA ILE A 61 -7.47 -0.02 -1.15
C ILE A 61 -7.97 0.81 0.03
N LEU A 62 -7.70 0.35 1.25
CA LEU A 62 -8.06 1.06 2.47
C LEU A 62 -6.79 1.53 3.18
N VAL A 63 -6.67 2.84 3.38
CA VAL A 63 -5.58 3.46 4.14
C VAL A 63 -6.17 4.01 5.43
N PHE A 64 -5.71 3.50 6.57
CA PHE A 64 -6.12 3.99 7.89
C PHE A 64 -4.91 4.05 8.82
N PRO A 65 -4.91 4.95 9.82
CA PRO A 65 -3.83 5.01 10.80
C PRO A 65 -3.81 3.72 11.62
N THR A 66 -2.64 3.10 11.75
CA THR A 66 -2.48 1.93 12.61
C THR A 66 -2.23 2.38 14.05
N SER A 67 -2.94 1.76 14.99
CA SER A 67 -2.70 1.93 16.43
C SER A 67 -1.79 0.82 16.95
N ILE A 68 -1.13 1.03 18.10
CA ILE A 68 -0.29 0.00 18.73
C ILE A 68 -1.10 -1.28 18.98
N GLN A 69 -2.34 -1.14 19.42
CA GLN A 69 -3.24 -2.28 19.65
C GLN A 69 -3.60 -2.99 18.34
N TYR A 70 -3.80 -2.25 17.25
CA TYR A 70 -4.03 -2.83 15.93
C TYR A 70 -2.83 -3.68 15.47
N GLU A 71 -1.61 -3.15 15.60
CA GLU A 71 -0.38 -3.87 15.22
C GLU A 71 -0.16 -5.14 16.07
N GLN A 72 -0.44 -5.07 17.38
CA GLN A 72 -0.36 -6.23 18.27
C GLN A 72 -1.37 -7.32 17.88
N ASN A 73 -2.61 -6.92 17.59
CA ASN A 73 -3.64 -7.85 17.14
C ASN A 73 -3.28 -8.45 15.77
N LYS A 74 -2.79 -7.64 14.84
CA LYS A 74 -2.30 -8.08 13.52
C LYS A 74 -1.19 -9.12 13.67
N ALA A 75 -0.19 -8.86 14.52
CA ALA A 75 0.91 -9.79 14.77
C ALA A 75 0.41 -11.10 15.40
N ALA A 76 -0.51 -11.03 16.35
CA ALA A 76 -1.12 -12.20 16.98
C ALA A 76 -1.94 -13.03 15.97
N ASP A 77 -2.63 -12.38 15.04
CA ASP A 77 -3.38 -13.04 13.97
C ASP A 77 -2.45 -13.61 12.90
N GLU A 78 -1.37 -12.90 12.54
CA GLU A 78 -0.35 -13.38 11.60
C GLU A 78 0.37 -14.62 12.15
N MET A 79 0.71 -14.67 13.44
CA MET A 79 1.31 -15.85 14.07
C MET A 79 0.41 -17.10 14.05
N LYS A 80 -0.91 -16.92 13.98
CA LYS A 80 -1.88 -18.03 13.90
C LYS A 80 -2.15 -18.47 12.47
N ARG A 81 -1.76 -17.68 11.46
CA ARG A 81 -2.00 -18.01 10.06
C ARG A 81 -0.99 -19.06 9.61
N VAL A 82 -1.48 -20.11 8.98
CA VAL A 82 -0.65 -21.10 8.30
C VAL A 82 0.00 -20.43 7.10
N ASP A 83 1.30 -20.64 6.91
CA ASP A 83 2.01 -20.14 5.74
C ASP A 83 1.36 -20.68 4.47
N TYR A 84 0.99 -19.75 3.59
CA TYR A 84 0.40 -20.07 2.30
C TYR A 84 1.51 -20.57 1.37
N ALA A 85 1.54 -21.87 1.10
CA ALA A 85 2.55 -22.52 0.26
C ALA A 85 2.16 -22.64 -1.23
N GLY A 86 1.03 -22.06 -1.61
CA GLY A 86 0.52 -22.08 -2.98
C GLY A 86 1.40 -21.27 -3.95
N GLN A 87 1.65 -21.81 -5.14
CA GLN A 87 2.37 -21.15 -6.22
C GLN A 87 1.93 -21.72 -7.59
N GLY A 88 1.80 -20.86 -8.62
CA GLY A 88 1.54 -21.28 -10.00
C GLY A 88 0.42 -20.50 -10.69
N ALA A 89 0.24 -20.75 -11.99
CA ALA A 89 -0.77 -20.09 -12.82
C ALA A 89 -2.22 -20.52 -12.53
N GLU A 90 -2.39 -21.61 -11.77
CA GLU A 90 -3.69 -22.16 -11.36
C GLU A 90 -4.21 -21.53 -10.05
N GLU A 91 -3.45 -20.62 -9.44
CA GLU A 91 -3.84 -19.98 -8.19
C GLU A 91 -4.44 -18.59 -8.40
N ASP A 92 -5.59 -18.35 -7.78
CA ASP A 92 -6.33 -17.08 -7.85
C ASP A 92 -5.72 -15.98 -6.96
N VAL A 93 -4.79 -16.35 -6.06
CA VAL A 93 -4.24 -15.44 -5.04
C VAL A 93 -2.72 -15.33 -5.15
N THR A 94 -2.23 -14.14 -5.51
CA THR A 94 -0.81 -13.79 -5.38
C THR A 94 -0.57 -12.95 -4.13
N ARG A 95 0.30 -13.39 -3.22
CA ARG A 95 0.68 -12.65 -2.00
C ARG A 95 2.07 -12.05 -2.15
N SER A 96 2.22 -10.76 -1.85
CA SER A 96 3.51 -10.06 -1.76
C SER A 96 3.61 -9.35 -0.42
N ASN A 97 4.72 -9.54 0.31
CA ASN A 97 4.99 -8.85 1.57
C ASN A 97 5.89 -7.64 1.31
N ASN A 98 5.53 -6.46 1.82
CA ASN A 98 6.40 -5.28 1.77
C ASN A 98 7.22 -5.17 3.07
N GLN A 99 8.49 -4.77 2.97
CA GLN A 99 9.37 -4.47 4.12
C GLN A 99 10.03 -3.09 3.99
N SER A 100 9.41 -2.17 3.24
CA SER A 100 10.03 -0.87 2.94
C SER A 100 9.70 0.17 4.00
N THR A 101 10.72 0.87 4.52
CA THR A 101 10.54 1.94 5.51
C THR A 101 10.25 3.28 4.82
N THR A 102 9.25 4.02 5.30
CA THR A 102 8.85 5.32 4.77
C THR A 102 9.18 6.41 5.78
N ARG A 103 9.97 7.42 5.39
CA ARG A 103 10.23 8.61 6.24
C ARG A 103 9.18 9.68 5.98
N ALA A 104 8.17 9.75 6.84
CA ALA A 104 7.31 10.92 6.94
C ALA A 104 7.90 11.87 8.01
N GLY A 105 8.51 12.99 7.61
CA GLY A 105 8.63 14.16 8.49
C GLY A 105 10.01 14.56 9.08
N SER A 106 11.09 14.68 8.29
CA SER A 106 12.33 15.33 8.80
C SER A 106 12.92 16.45 7.91
N LEU A 107 12.11 17.15 7.10
CA LEU A 107 12.61 18.21 6.20
C LEU A 107 12.09 19.63 6.50
N LEU A 108 11.71 19.93 7.75
CA LEU A 108 11.30 21.29 8.15
C LEU A 108 11.99 21.81 9.43
N GLY A 109 13.27 21.44 9.63
CA GLY A 109 14.02 21.79 10.85
C GLY A 109 15.21 22.75 10.70
N ASP A 110 15.92 22.78 9.57
CA ASP A 110 17.26 23.41 9.51
C ASP A 110 17.35 24.60 8.55
N ARG A 111 16.52 25.61 8.79
CA ARG A 111 16.80 26.99 8.35
C ARG A 111 16.27 27.98 9.38
N LEU A 112 17.03 28.19 10.45
CA LEU A 112 17.35 29.48 11.08
C LEU A 112 18.58 29.28 11.98
#